data_AF-A0A1D1Z078-F1
#
_entry.id   AF-A0A1D1Z078-F1
#
_cell.length_a   1.000
_cell.length_b   1.000
_cell.length_c   1.000
_cell.angle_alpha   90.00
_cell.angle_beta   90.00
_cell.angle_gamma   90.00
#
_symmetry.space_group_name_H-M   'P 1'
#
loop_
_entity.id
_entity.type
_entity.pdbx_description
1 polymer ?
#
loop_
_entity_poly.entity_id
_entity_poly.type
_entity_poly.pdbx_seq_one_letter_code
_entity_poly.pdbx_strand_id
1 'polypeptide(L)'
;DEGASKVEGGLAPKVADRNESIEQVKKLYELFCKCDCTMLEINPLAETSDNQLVAADAKLNFDDNAAFRQKEIFALRDSSQEDPREVAAAKADLNYIGLDGEIGCMVNGAGLAMATMDIIKLHGGTPANFLDVGGNASEGQVVEAFKILTSDDKVKAILVNIFGGIMKCDVIASGIVNAAKLVSLKVPVVVRLEGTNVSQGKRILQESGMQLIGAENLDDAAEKAVGAAAN
;
A
#
# COMPACT_ATOMS: atom_id res chain seq x y z
N ASP A 1 -35.19 8.88 10.59
CA ASP A 1 -36.30 9.40 9.76
C ASP A 1 -36.02 10.74 9.11
N GLU A 2 -35.72 11.80 9.88
CA GLU A 2 -35.50 13.14 9.31
C GLU A 2 -34.33 13.22 8.30
N GLY A 3 -33.23 12.50 8.57
CA GLY A 3 -32.07 12.45 7.65
C GLY A 3 -32.39 11.82 6.30
N ALA A 4 -33.04 10.66 6.28
CA ALA A 4 -33.42 9.96 5.04
C ALA A 4 -34.42 10.78 4.21
N SER A 5 -35.36 11.48 4.87
CA SER A 5 -36.29 12.40 4.19
C SER A 5 -35.59 13.59 3.53
N LYS A 6 -34.54 14.15 4.15
CA LYS A 6 -33.73 15.21 3.54
C LYS A 6 -32.93 14.70 2.34
N VAL A 7 -32.36 13.49 2.44
CA VAL A 7 -31.62 12.87 1.34
C VAL A 7 -32.55 12.59 0.16
N GLU A 8 -33.71 11.99 0.40
CA GLU A 8 -34.72 11.76 -0.64
C GLU A 8 -35.14 13.07 -1.32
N GLY A 9 -35.41 14.13 -0.55
CA GLY A 9 -35.74 15.45 -1.10
C GLY A 9 -34.61 16.06 -1.95
N GLY A 10 -33.35 15.74 -1.64
CA GLY A 10 -32.18 16.15 -2.43
C GLY A 10 -31.96 15.31 -3.69
N LEU A 11 -32.31 14.02 -3.65
CA LEU A 11 -32.31 13.14 -4.82
C LEU A 11 -33.38 13.55 -5.84
N ALA A 12 -34.47 14.16 -5.36
CA ALA A 12 -35.58 14.68 -6.16
C ALA A 12 -36.14 13.64 -7.17
N PRO A 13 -36.54 12.44 -6.70
CA PRO A 13 -37.19 11.45 -7.57
C PRO A 13 -38.45 12.04 -8.20
N LYS A 14 -38.70 11.69 -9.47
CA LYS A 14 -39.81 12.26 -10.26
C LYS A 14 -41.07 11.41 -10.23
N VAL A 15 -40.90 10.10 -10.20
CA VAL A 15 -41.98 9.10 -10.30
C VAL A 15 -41.99 8.14 -9.12
N ALA A 16 -40.84 7.89 -8.47
CA ALA A 16 -40.76 6.95 -7.37
C ALA A 16 -41.59 7.40 -6.16
N ASP A 17 -42.24 6.46 -5.47
CA ASP A 17 -42.96 6.76 -4.24
C ASP A 17 -41.99 7.30 -3.17
N ARG A 18 -42.38 8.40 -2.55
CA ARG A 18 -41.54 9.11 -1.59
C ARG A 18 -41.26 8.29 -0.33
N ASN A 19 -42.26 7.59 0.21
CA ASN A 19 -42.06 6.82 1.43
C ASN A 19 -41.18 5.60 1.15
N GLU A 20 -41.39 4.93 0.01
CA GLU A 20 -40.53 3.83 -0.42
C GLU A 20 -39.08 4.29 -0.67
N SER A 21 -38.90 5.47 -1.29
CA SER A 21 -37.59 6.07 -1.51
C SER A 21 -36.87 6.38 -0.18
N ILE A 22 -37.60 6.92 0.80
CA ILE A 22 -37.07 7.17 2.15
C ILE A 22 -36.64 5.85 2.82
N GLU A 23 -37.47 4.80 2.72
CA GLU A 23 -37.12 3.48 3.26
C GLU A 23 -35.91 2.86 2.55
N GLN A 24 -35.79 3.05 1.24
CA GLN A 24 -34.62 2.58 0.49
C GLN A 24 -33.33 3.27 0.96
N VAL A 25 -33.37 4.59 1.18
CA VAL A 25 -32.24 5.34 1.74
C VAL A 25 -31.86 4.83 3.13
N LYS A 26 -32.85 4.51 3.99
CA LYS A 26 -32.59 3.94 5.32
C LYS A 26 -31.90 2.57 5.22
N LYS A 27 -32.39 1.70 4.35
CA LYS A 27 -31.80 0.36 4.13
C LYS A 27 -30.37 0.44 3.63
N LEU A 28 -30.07 1.38 2.73
CA LEU A 28 -28.70 1.62 2.24
C LEU A 28 -27.79 2.12 3.37
N TYR A 29 -28.26 3.02 4.23
CA TYR A 29 -27.50 3.47 5.39
C TYR A 29 -27.29 2.33 6.42
N GLU A 30 -28.32 1.53 6.66
CA GLU A 30 -28.21 0.36 7.53
C GLU A 30 -27.22 -0.67 6.99
N LEU A 31 -27.24 -0.93 5.67
CA LEU A 31 -26.24 -1.74 4.98
C LEU A 31 -24.83 -1.19 5.18
N PHE A 32 -24.63 0.10 4.95
CA PHE A 32 -23.34 0.78 5.15
C PHE A 32 -22.78 0.54 6.57
N CYS A 33 -23.62 0.71 7.60
CA CYS A 33 -23.21 0.49 8.98
C CYS A 33 -22.99 -0.99 9.32
N LYS A 34 -23.90 -1.88 8.88
CA LYS A 34 -23.84 -3.31 9.21
C LYS A 34 -22.66 -4.03 8.57
N CYS A 35 -22.26 -3.60 7.38
CA CYS A 35 -21.17 -4.21 6.64
C CYS A 35 -19.81 -3.56 6.90
N ASP A 36 -19.73 -2.60 7.83
CA ASP A 36 -18.52 -1.78 8.06
C ASP A 36 -17.98 -1.17 6.75
N CYS A 37 -18.88 -0.59 5.95
CA CYS A 37 -18.48 0.10 4.73
C CYS A 37 -17.74 1.40 5.06
N THR A 38 -16.70 1.70 4.30
CA THR A 38 -16.10 3.05 4.22
C THR A 38 -16.78 3.89 3.14
N MET A 39 -17.37 3.24 2.13
CA MET A 39 -18.14 3.89 1.07
C MET A 39 -19.25 2.96 0.56
N LEU A 40 -20.42 3.54 0.29
CA LEU A 40 -21.51 2.90 -0.46
C LEU A 40 -21.94 3.89 -1.55
N GLU A 41 -21.54 3.63 -2.78
CA GLU A 41 -21.89 4.42 -3.96
C GLU A 41 -22.94 3.66 -4.77
N ILE A 42 -24.09 4.28 -5.03
CA ILE A 42 -25.11 3.77 -5.92
C ILE A 42 -25.15 4.65 -7.15
N ASN A 43 -24.77 4.11 -8.31
CA ASN A 43 -24.72 4.88 -9.54
C ASN A 43 -24.94 4.00 -10.79
N PRO A 44 -26.18 3.92 -11.32
CA PRO A 44 -27.31 4.80 -11.00
C PRO A 44 -28.21 4.29 -9.87
N LEU A 45 -28.74 5.22 -9.08
CA LEU A 45 -29.97 5.03 -8.30
C LEU A 45 -31.15 5.41 -9.20
N ALA A 46 -31.83 4.40 -9.74
CA ALA A 46 -32.76 4.54 -10.86
C ALA A 46 -34.23 4.50 -10.41
N GLU A 47 -35.09 5.18 -11.17
CA GLU A 47 -36.53 5.10 -11.02
C GLU A 47 -37.11 4.13 -12.06
N THR A 48 -37.89 3.14 -11.61
CA THR A 48 -38.53 2.16 -12.50
C THR A 48 -39.92 2.62 -12.94
N SER A 49 -40.48 2.00 -13.99
CA SER A 49 -41.87 2.22 -14.42
C SER A 49 -42.92 1.89 -13.36
N ASP A 50 -42.56 1.07 -12.36
CA ASP A 50 -43.42 0.68 -11.25
C ASP A 50 -43.33 1.66 -10.07
N ASN A 51 -42.80 2.87 -10.29
CA ASN A 51 -42.64 3.93 -9.29
C ASN A 51 -41.77 3.53 -8.09
N GLN A 52 -40.75 2.69 -8.32
CA GLN A 52 -39.78 2.30 -7.30
C GLN A 52 -38.42 2.96 -7.53
N LEU A 53 -37.73 3.27 -6.44
CA LEU A 53 -36.34 3.71 -6.44
C LEU A 53 -35.42 2.50 -6.21
N VAL A 54 -34.60 2.16 -7.20
CA VAL A 54 -33.80 0.93 -7.23
C VAL A 54 -32.32 1.25 -7.38
N ALA A 55 -31.48 0.57 -6.60
CA ALA A 55 -30.04 0.58 -6.80
C ALA A 55 -29.69 -0.32 -8.00
N ALA A 56 -29.54 0.27 -9.18
CA ALA A 56 -29.31 -0.49 -10.41
C ALA A 56 -27.85 -0.96 -10.53
N ASP A 57 -26.92 -0.18 -9.98
CA ASP A 57 -25.50 -0.52 -9.86
C ASP A 57 -24.95 0.05 -8.55
N ALA A 58 -23.97 -0.64 -7.96
CA ALA A 58 -23.42 -0.32 -6.67
C ALA A 58 -21.91 -0.63 -6.58
N LYS A 59 -21.16 0.31 -6.00
CA LYS A 59 -19.77 0.11 -5.60
C LYS A 59 -19.65 0.30 -4.09
N LEU A 60 -19.11 -0.71 -3.42
CA LEU A 60 -18.89 -0.71 -1.99
C LEU A 60 -17.39 -0.79 -1.70
N ASN A 61 -16.94 0.04 -0.76
CA ASN A 61 -15.62 -0.13 -0.13
C ASN A 61 -15.84 -0.46 1.34
N PHE A 62 -15.03 -1.37 1.88
CA PHE A 62 -15.12 -1.86 3.26
C PHE A 62 -13.94 -1.35 4.10
N ASP A 63 -14.09 -1.33 5.42
CA ASP A 63 -12.99 -1.06 6.35
C ASP A 63 -12.17 -2.35 6.56
N ASP A 64 -10.92 -2.35 6.10
CA ASP A 64 -9.99 -3.48 6.28
C ASP A 64 -9.79 -3.83 7.76
N ASN A 65 -9.89 -2.86 8.67
CA ASN A 65 -9.78 -3.10 10.11
C ASN A 65 -10.98 -3.89 10.68
N ALA A 66 -12.10 -3.98 9.95
CA ALA A 66 -13.27 -4.75 10.34
C ALA A 66 -13.22 -6.21 9.87
N ALA A 67 -12.19 -6.63 9.14
CA ALA A 67 -12.07 -7.98 8.59
C ALA A 67 -12.27 -9.10 9.62
N PHE A 68 -11.83 -8.88 10.87
CA PHE A 68 -11.98 -9.86 11.95
C PHE A 68 -13.45 -10.19 12.30
N ARG A 69 -14.37 -9.24 12.08
CA ARG A 69 -15.81 -9.38 12.34
C ARG A 69 -16.65 -9.52 11.06
N GLN A 70 -16.14 -9.10 9.90
CA GLN A 70 -16.80 -9.19 8.60
C GLN A 70 -16.32 -10.37 7.73
N LYS A 71 -16.14 -11.55 8.34
CA LYS A 71 -15.48 -12.70 7.68
C LYS A 71 -16.15 -13.14 6.37
N GLU A 72 -17.48 -13.09 6.30
CA GLU A 72 -18.23 -13.50 5.11
C GLU A 72 -17.98 -12.55 3.93
N ILE A 73 -17.91 -11.23 4.19
CA ILE A 73 -17.62 -10.23 3.16
C ILE A 73 -16.19 -10.39 2.65
N PHE A 74 -15.21 -10.52 3.55
CA PHE A 74 -13.80 -10.66 3.16
C PHE A 74 -13.51 -12.01 2.47
N ALA A 75 -14.35 -13.03 2.66
CA ALA A 75 -14.28 -14.28 1.91
C ALA A 75 -14.72 -14.13 0.44
N LEU A 76 -15.43 -13.04 0.09
CA LEU A 76 -15.82 -12.72 -1.29
C LEU A 76 -14.74 -11.97 -2.07
N ARG A 77 -13.59 -11.64 -1.45
CA ARG A 77 -12.49 -10.93 -2.11
C ARG A 77 -11.97 -11.73 -3.31
N ASP A 78 -12.02 -11.12 -4.49
CA ASP A 78 -11.47 -11.69 -5.71
C ASP A 78 -10.08 -11.13 -6.02
N SER A 79 -9.06 -11.84 -5.55
CA SER A 79 -7.65 -11.46 -5.79
C SER A 79 -7.22 -11.49 -7.27
N SER A 80 -8.04 -12.04 -8.19
CA SER A 80 -7.69 -12.06 -9.62
C SER A 80 -7.85 -10.71 -10.31
N GLN A 81 -8.60 -9.79 -9.69
CA GLN A 81 -8.80 -8.42 -10.18
C GLN A 81 -7.79 -7.42 -9.62
N GLU A 82 -6.90 -7.86 -8.73
CA GLU A 82 -5.92 -7.04 -8.04
C GLU A 82 -4.51 -7.24 -8.62
N ASP A 83 -3.59 -6.32 -8.33
CA ASP A 83 -2.19 -6.51 -8.68
C ASP A 83 -1.63 -7.73 -7.91
N PRO A 84 -1.08 -8.75 -8.60
CA PRO A 84 -0.54 -9.94 -7.94
C PRO A 84 0.57 -9.62 -6.94
N ARG A 85 1.27 -8.49 -7.09
CA ARG A 85 2.31 -8.00 -6.16
C ARG A 85 1.69 -7.49 -4.86
N GLU A 86 0.57 -6.78 -4.93
CA GLU A 86 -0.20 -6.32 -3.77
C GLU A 86 -0.78 -7.52 -3.01
N VAL A 87 -1.30 -8.53 -3.74
CA VAL A 87 -1.79 -9.78 -3.16
C VAL A 87 -0.67 -10.56 -2.45
N ALA A 88 0.53 -10.62 -3.05
CA ALA A 88 1.69 -11.27 -2.44
C ALA A 88 2.15 -10.52 -1.18
N ALA A 89 2.20 -9.19 -1.24
CA ALA A 89 2.55 -8.33 -0.11
C ALA A 89 1.58 -8.53 1.06
N ALA A 90 0.27 -8.52 0.81
CA ALA A 90 -0.75 -8.71 1.85
C ALA A 90 -0.63 -10.06 2.56
N LYS A 91 -0.25 -11.14 1.85
CA LYS A 91 0.00 -12.47 2.46
C LYS A 91 1.20 -12.48 3.40
N ALA A 92 2.13 -11.55 3.22
CA ALA A 92 3.33 -11.39 4.04
C ALA A 92 3.20 -10.26 5.07
N ASP A 93 1.99 -9.70 5.25
CA ASP A 93 1.74 -8.56 6.13
C ASP A 93 2.61 -7.35 5.76
N LEU A 94 2.67 -7.06 4.46
CA LEU A 94 3.36 -5.92 3.86
C LEU A 94 2.35 -5.01 3.17
N ASN A 95 2.51 -3.70 3.33
CA ASN A 95 1.69 -2.72 2.63
C ASN A 95 2.41 -2.28 1.35
N TYR A 96 2.01 -2.81 0.20
CA TYR A 96 2.57 -2.51 -1.11
C TYR A 96 1.53 -1.81 -1.98
N ILE A 97 1.95 -0.83 -2.79
CA ILE A 97 1.15 -0.25 -3.87
C ILE A 97 2.07 -0.08 -5.09
N GLY A 98 1.67 -0.63 -6.22
CA GLY A 98 2.42 -0.49 -7.47
C GLY A 98 2.31 0.92 -8.06
N LEU A 99 3.42 1.44 -8.59
CA LEU A 99 3.48 2.69 -9.36
C LEU A 99 4.19 2.44 -10.70
N ASP A 100 4.32 3.48 -11.52
CA ASP A 100 4.88 3.39 -12.88
C ASP A 100 6.36 3.81 -13.00
N GLY A 101 7.07 3.98 -11.88
CA GLY A 101 8.47 4.38 -11.87
C GLY A 101 9.48 3.23 -11.97
N GLU A 102 10.75 3.57 -11.75
CA GLU A 102 11.88 2.66 -11.93
C GLU A 102 12.69 2.42 -10.64
N ILE A 103 12.44 3.18 -9.57
CA ILE A 103 13.16 3.07 -8.30
C ILE A 103 12.24 2.40 -7.27
N GLY A 104 12.52 1.14 -6.96
CA GLY A 104 11.83 0.40 -5.93
C GLY A 104 12.11 0.99 -4.55
N CYS A 105 11.09 1.19 -3.73
CA CYS A 105 11.23 1.69 -2.37
C CYS A 105 10.94 0.56 -1.37
N MET A 106 11.75 0.43 -0.33
CA MET A 106 11.45 -0.40 0.85
C MET A 106 11.72 0.40 2.11
N VAL A 107 10.68 0.69 2.87
CA VAL A 107 10.74 1.64 4.00
C VAL A 107 9.98 1.09 5.19
N ASN A 108 10.39 1.44 6.41
CA ASN A 108 9.60 1.15 7.62
C ASN A 108 8.82 2.40 8.08
N GLY A 109 7.50 2.34 7.92
CA GLY A 109 6.53 3.38 8.27
C GLY A 109 5.96 4.10 7.06
N ALA A 110 4.64 4.08 6.93
CA ALA A 110 3.91 4.67 5.81
C ALA A 110 4.26 6.14 5.52
N GLY A 111 4.38 6.98 6.55
CA GLY A 111 4.77 8.38 6.38
C GLY A 111 6.17 8.55 5.79
N LEU A 112 7.12 7.73 6.24
CA LEU A 112 8.49 7.75 5.71
C LEU A 112 8.53 7.17 4.29
N ALA A 113 7.70 6.17 3.99
CA ALA A 113 7.59 5.59 2.65
C ALA A 113 7.11 6.65 1.64
N MET A 114 6.08 7.43 1.98
CA MET A 114 5.62 8.58 1.16
C MET A 114 6.73 9.63 0.98
N ALA A 115 7.37 10.06 2.07
CA ALA A 115 8.44 11.05 1.99
C ALA A 115 9.66 10.55 1.17
N THR A 116 9.91 9.24 1.18
CA THR A 116 10.98 8.62 0.39
C THR A 116 10.66 8.67 -1.11
N MET A 117 9.41 8.35 -1.48
CA MET A 117 8.96 8.49 -2.87
C MET A 117 9.03 9.95 -3.34
N ASP A 118 8.61 10.89 -2.48
CA ASP A 118 8.65 12.32 -2.77
C ASP A 118 10.09 12.80 -2.99
N ILE A 119 11.04 12.41 -2.13
CA ILE A 119 12.43 12.85 -2.30
C ILE A 119 13.10 12.24 -3.54
N ILE A 120 12.77 11.00 -3.91
CA ILE A 120 13.20 10.41 -5.18
C ILE A 120 12.69 11.27 -6.34
N LYS A 121 11.42 11.68 -6.28
CA LYS A 121 10.80 12.51 -7.32
C LYS A 121 11.42 13.91 -7.38
N LEU A 122 11.74 14.50 -6.23
CA LEU A 122 12.43 15.79 -6.14
C LEU A 122 13.81 15.77 -6.78
N HIS A 123 14.53 14.65 -6.69
CA HIS A 123 15.82 14.43 -7.37
C HIS A 123 15.69 13.98 -8.84
N GLY A 124 14.48 14.02 -9.41
CA GLY A 124 14.23 13.71 -10.82
C GLY A 124 14.02 12.22 -11.12
N GLY A 125 14.04 11.35 -10.11
CA GLY A 125 13.70 9.94 -10.25
C GLY A 125 12.21 9.66 -10.35
N THR A 126 11.87 8.39 -10.50
CA THR A 126 10.48 7.92 -10.48
C THR A 126 10.35 6.74 -9.52
N PRO A 127 9.54 6.85 -8.44
CA PRO A 127 9.30 5.73 -7.54
C PRO A 127 8.45 4.65 -8.24
N ALA A 128 8.92 3.41 -8.21
CA ALA A 128 8.25 2.26 -8.80
C ALA A 128 7.11 1.70 -7.93
N ASN A 129 7.14 2.00 -6.63
CA ASN A 129 6.15 1.51 -5.68
C ASN A 129 6.17 2.32 -4.38
N PHE A 130 5.10 2.17 -3.62
CA PHE A 130 5.08 2.34 -2.17
C PHE A 130 5.27 0.96 -1.53
N LEU A 131 6.10 0.85 -0.49
CA LEU A 131 6.19 -0.36 0.33
C LEU A 131 6.59 -0.01 1.76
N ASP A 132 5.67 -0.28 2.68
CA ASP A 132 5.89 -0.21 4.12
C ASP A 132 6.01 -1.63 4.69
N VAL A 133 7.19 -1.95 5.23
CA VAL A 133 7.48 -3.23 5.90
C VAL A 133 7.09 -3.25 7.39
N GLY A 134 6.63 -2.12 7.92
CA GLY A 134 6.26 -1.95 9.32
C GLY A 134 7.46 -1.72 10.25
N GLY A 135 7.17 -1.25 11.47
CA GLY A 135 8.20 -0.88 12.46
C GLY A 135 8.98 -2.04 13.08
N ASN A 136 8.52 -3.28 12.91
CA ASN A 136 9.10 -4.50 13.47
C ASN A 136 9.28 -5.60 12.41
N ALA A 137 9.67 -5.22 11.18
CA ALA A 137 9.84 -6.13 10.06
C ALA A 137 10.77 -7.31 10.41
N SER A 138 10.26 -8.52 10.23
CA SER A 138 11.05 -9.74 10.34
C SER A 138 11.96 -9.95 9.13
N GLU A 139 12.99 -10.79 9.27
CA GLU A 139 13.85 -11.16 8.14
C GLU A 139 13.05 -11.78 6.98
N GLY A 140 12.03 -12.60 7.28
CA GLY A 140 11.15 -13.19 6.27
C GLY A 140 10.35 -12.14 5.49
N GLN A 141 9.87 -11.10 6.17
CA GLN A 141 9.18 -9.97 5.53
C GLN A 141 10.11 -9.18 4.62
N VAL A 142 11.36 -8.97 5.03
CA VAL A 142 12.37 -8.31 4.18
C VAL A 142 12.68 -9.15 2.93
N VAL A 143 12.80 -10.47 3.07
CA VAL A 143 12.99 -11.38 1.93
C VAL A 143 11.82 -11.28 0.95
N GLU A 144 10.59 -11.31 1.44
CA GLU A 144 9.40 -11.24 0.59
C GLU A 144 9.27 -9.87 -0.08
N ALA A 145 9.58 -8.78 0.64
CA ALA A 145 9.68 -7.44 0.07
C ALA A 145 10.65 -7.39 -1.12
N PHE A 146 11.84 -7.98 -1.00
CA PHE A 146 12.80 -8.04 -2.12
C PHE A 146 12.28 -8.88 -3.29
N LYS A 147 11.60 -10.01 -3.04
CA LYS A 147 10.99 -10.80 -4.14
C LYS A 147 9.93 -10.00 -4.88
N ILE A 148 9.08 -9.27 -4.16
CA ILE A 148 8.04 -8.43 -4.76
C ILE A 148 8.68 -7.34 -5.62
N LEU A 149 9.66 -6.61 -5.07
CA LEU A 149 10.36 -5.54 -5.80
C LEU A 149 11.10 -6.05 -7.05
N THR A 150 11.72 -7.23 -6.95
CA THR A 150 12.48 -7.82 -8.07
C THR A 150 11.63 -8.57 -9.08
N SER A 151 10.34 -8.80 -8.78
CA SER A 151 9.37 -9.34 -9.74
C SER A 151 8.88 -8.29 -10.74
N ASP A 152 9.12 -7.01 -10.47
CA ASP A 152 8.80 -5.92 -11.39
C ASP A 152 10.01 -5.59 -12.28
N ASP A 153 9.91 -5.94 -13.55
CA ASP A 153 10.95 -5.67 -14.56
C ASP A 153 11.21 -4.17 -14.81
N LYS A 154 10.31 -3.28 -14.37
CA LYS A 154 10.53 -1.81 -14.43
C LYS A 154 11.56 -1.33 -13.41
N VAL A 155 11.76 -2.08 -12.32
CA VAL A 155 12.67 -1.68 -11.24
C VAL A 155 14.12 -1.79 -11.70
N LYS A 156 14.83 -0.66 -11.72
CA LYS A 156 16.25 -0.55 -12.09
C LYS A 156 17.18 -0.30 -10.92
N ALA A 157 16.65 0.23 -9.81
CA ALA A 157 17.38 0.36 -8.55
C ALA A 157 16.41 0.23 -7.38
N ILE A 158 16.92 -0.17 -6.21
CA ILE A 158 16.12 -0.26 -4.98
C ILE A 158 16.70 0.71 -3.94
N LEU A 159 15.86 1.56 -3.37
CA LEU A 159 16.19 2.39 -2.21
C LEU A 159 15.55 1.77 -0.97
N VAL A 160 16.40 1.31 -0.06
CA VAL A 160 16.05 0.84 1.28
C VAL A 160 16.30 1.96 2.28
N ASN A 161 15.24 2.48 2.90
CA ASN A 161 15.35 3.54 3.90
C ASN A 161 14.76 3.05 5.21
N ILE A 162 15.63 2.72 6.17
CA ILE A 162 15.21 2.20 7.47
C ILE A 162 15.60 3.17 8.57
N PHE A 163 14.60 3.64 9.31
CA PHE A 163 14.79 4.40 10.53
C PHE A 163 14.58 3.49 11.75
N GLY A 164 15.68 3.12 12.38
CA GLY A 164 15.73 2.24 13.55
C GLY A 164 15.18 2.92 14.80
N GLY A 165 13.90 2.66 15.07
CA GLY A 165 13.31 2.88 16.38
C GLY A 165 13.57 1.67 17.29
N ILE A 166 12.65 0.69 17.24
CA ILE A 166 12.71 -0.55 18.03
C ILE A 166 13.72 -1.54 17.44
N MET A 167 13.91 -1.53 16.11
CA MET A 167 14.84 -2.43 15.42
C MET A 167 16.28 -1.91 15.43
N LYS A 168 17.24 -2.84 15.56
CA LYS A 168 18.67 -2.53 15.46
C LYS A 168 19.16 -2.67 14.03
N CYS A 169 19.98 -1.73 13.58
CA CYS A 169 20.46 -1.64 12.21
C CYS A 169 21.33 -2.83 11.79
N ASP A 170 22.04 -3.47 12.71
CA ASP A 170 22.85 -4.67 12.44
C ASP A 170 21.98 -5.89 12.07
N VAL A 171 20.84 -6.06 12.75
CA VAL A 171 19.88 -7.13 12.44
C VAL A 171 19.27 -6.90 11.05
N ILE A 172 18.85 -5.66 10.78
CA ILE A 172 18.26 -5.30 9.49
C ILE A 172 19.27 -5.41 8.35
N ALA A 173 20.50 -4.91 8.55
CA ALA A 173 21.57 -5.05 7.56
C ALA A 173 21.85 -6.52 7.23
N SER A 174 21.88 -7.39 8.25
CA SER A 174 22.03 -8.84 8.04
C SER A 174 20.87 -9.42 7.24
N GLY A 175 19.63 -9.04 7.57
CA GLY A 175 18.44 -9.46 6.83
C GLY A 175 18.44 -8.99 5.37
N ILE A 176 18.87 -7.76 5.10
CA ILE A 176 19.04 -7.23 3.74
C ILE A 176 20.09 -8.06 2.98
N VAL A 177 21.25 -8.32 3.57
CA VAL A 177 22.32 -9.12 2.93
C VAL A 177 21.84 -10.54 2.64
N ASN A 178 21.14 -11.17 3.59
CA ASN A 178 20.62 -12.52 3.41
C ASN A 178 19.54 -12.57 2.33
N ALA A 179 18.59 -11.63 2.35
CA ALA A 179 17.57 -11.51 1.33
C ALA A 179 18.18 -11.28 -0.05
N ALA A 180 19.16 -10.38 -0.14
CA ALA A 180 19.82 -10.06 -1.39
C ALA A 180 20.56 -11.28 -1.98
N LYS A 181 21.18 -12.12 -1.14
CA LYS A 181 21.79 -13.40 -1.57
C LYS A 181 20.75 -14.41 -2.04
N LEU A 182 19.63 -14.54 -1.34
CA LEU A 182 18.56 -15.49 -1.68
C LEU A 182 17.86 -15.13 -2.98
N VAL A 183 17.59 -13.85 -3.20
CA VAL A 183 16.84 -13.33 -4.36
C VAL A 183 17.73 -13.11 -5.58
N SER A 184 19.06 -13.18 -5.44
CA SER A 184 20.03 -12.94 -6.51
C SER A 184 19.81 -11.60 -7.22
N LEU A 185 19.89 -10.51 -6.45
CA LEU A 185 19.60 -9.15 -6.93
C LEU A 185 20.45 -8.80 -8.17
N LYS A 186 19.76 -8.35 -9.22
CA LYS A 186 20.36 -7.89 -10.48
C LYS A 186 20.51 -6.36 -10.55
N VAL A 187 19.83 -5.66 -9.65
CA VAL A 187 19.77 -4.20 -9.60
C VAL A 187 20.53 -3.66 -8.39
N PRO A 188 21.17 -2.48 -8.51
CA PRO A 188 21.83 -1.84 -7.38
C PRO A 188 20.85 -1.52 -6.25
N VAL A 189 21.31 -1.70 -5.02
CA VAL A 189 20.53 -1.35 -3.82
C VAL A 189 21.23 -0.22 -3.07
N VAL A 190 20.55 0.90 -2.92
CA VAL A 190 20.96 1.99 -2.04
C VAL A 190 20.33 1.78 -0.67
N VAL A 191 21.14 1.78 0.38
CA VAL A 191 20.68 1.50 1.74
C VAL A 191 21.02 2.68 2.66
N ARG A 192 20.00 3.24 3.28
CA ARG A 192 20.10 4.23 4.34
C ARG A 192 19.60 3.63 5.64
N LEU A 193 20.46 3.60 6.64
CA LEU A 193 20.16 3.10 7.99
C LEU A 193 20.34 4.22 9.01
N GLU A 194 19.38 4.38 9.91
CA GLU A 194 19.49 5.22 11.12
C GLU A 194 19.10 4.47 12.38
N GLY A 195 19.57 4.93 13.53
CA GLY A 195 19.15 4.42 14.84
C GLY A 195 20.23 3.60 15.56
N THR A 196 19.79 2.58 16.29
CA THR A 196 20.70 1.77 17.12
C THR A 196 21.61 0.89 16.24
N ASN A 197 22.91 0.82 16.57
CA ASN A 197 23.91 0.00 15.87
C ASN A 197 24.14 0.35 14.38
N VAL A 198 23.87 1.58 13.93
CA VAL A 198 24.09 2.00 12.54
C VAL A 198 25.50 1.70 12.04
N SER A 199 26.54 1.99 12.84
CA SER A 199 27.93 1.72 12.42
C SER A 199 28.19 0.24 12.17
N GLN A 200 27.57 -0.66 12.95
CA GLN A 200 27.67 -2.11 12.74
C GLN A 200 26.87 -2.54 11.50
N GLY A 201 25.65 -1.99 11.32
CA GLY A 201 24.85 -2.23 10.12
C GLY A 201 25.57 -1.81 8.84
N LYS A 202 26.15 -0.60 8.80
CA LYS A 202 26.96 -0.11 7.67
C LYS A 202 28.14 -1.03 7.38
N ARG A 203 28.82 -1.52 8.43
CA ARG A 203 29.93 -2.48 8.29
C ARG A 203 29.47 -3.81 7.68
N ILE A 204 28.35 -4.36 8.13
CA ILE A 204 27.75 -5.60 7.58
C ILE A 204 27.44 -5.44 6.09
N LEU A 205 26.88 -4.30 5.68
CA LEU A 205 26.60 -4.01 4.27
C LEU A 205 27.90 -3.95 3.44
N GLN A 206 28.95 -3.29 3.94
CA GLN A 206 30.24 -3.17 3.25
C GLN A 206 30.97 -4.51 3.12
N GLU A 207 30.94 -5.34 4.17
CA GLU A 207 31.61 -6.65 4.20
C GLU A 207 30.84 -7.74 3.43
N SER A 208 29.62 -7.44 2.96
CA SER A 208 28.73 -8.42 2.30
C SER A 208 29.23 -8.94 0.95
N GLY A 209 30.12 -8.19 0.28
CA GLY A 209 30.57 -8.47 -1.09
C GLY A 209 29.50 -8.23 -2.17
N MET A 210 28.37 -7.62 -1.81
CA MET A 210 27.26 -7.32 -2.71
C MET A 210 27.30 -5.86 -3.20
N GLN A 211 26.60 -5.55 -4.30
CA GLN A 211 26.44 -4.19 -4.80
C GLN A 211 25.43 -3.39 -3.94
N LEU A 212 25.80 -3.15 -2.67
CA LEU A 212 25.05 -2.35 -1.72
C LEU A 212 25.73 -1.00 -1.54
N ILE A 213 25.01 0.07 -1.83
CA ILE A 213 25.50 1.45 -1.77
C ILE A 213 24.99 2.07 -0.46
N GLY A 214 25.89 2.34 0.47
CA GLY A 214 25.54 3.04 1.71
C GLY A 214 25.24 4.52 1.47
N ALA A 215 24.18 5.03 2.10
CA ALA A 215 23.83 6.44 2.13
C ALA A 215 23.91 7.02 3.55
N GLU A 216 24.28 8.30 3.64
CA GLU A 216 24.49 8.99 4.92
C GLU A 216 23.23 9.66 5.46
N ASN A 217 22.37 10.16 4.56
CA ASN A 217 21.08 10.75 4.91
C ASN A 217 20.06 10.50 3.79
N LEU A 218 18.83 10.99 3.96
CA LEU A 218 17.76 10.71 3.00
C LEU A 218 17.97 11.40 1.65
N ASP A 219 18.58 12.59 1.64
CA ASP A 219 18.87 13.36 0.42
C ASP A 219 19.95 12.66 -0.42
N ASP A 220 21.05 12.28 0.23
CA ASP A 220 22.14 11.47 -0.36
C ASP A 220 21.63 10.10 -0.86
N ALA A 221 20.71 9.47 -0.13
CA ALA A 221 20.11 8.21 -0.55
C ALA A 221 19.30 8.35 -1.84
N ALA A 222 18.50 9.41 -1.94
CA ALA A 222 17.70 9.69 -3.13
C ALA A 222 18.59 10.00 -4.34
N GLU A 223 19.57 10.89 -4.21
CA GLU A 223 20.52 11.22 -5.27
C GLU A 223 21.24 9.97 -5.79
N LYS A 224 21.74 9.12 -4.88
CA LYS A 224 22.39 7.85 -5.23
C LYS A 224 21.45 6.88 -5.92
N ALA A 225 20.19 6.77 -5.48
CA ALA A 225 19.23 5.85 -6.09
C ALA A 225 18.83 6.29 -7.51
N VAL A 226 18.67 7.60 -7.72
CA VAL A 226 18.44 8.17 -9.06
C VAL A 226 19.63 7.92 -9.97
N GLY A 227 20.86 8.19 -9.49
CA GLY A 227 22.07 7.90 -10.24
C GLY A 227 22.24 6.40 -10.54
N ALA A 228 21.87 5.53 -9.61
CA ALA A 228 21.96 4.08 -9.78
C ALA A 228 20.95 3.53 -10.80
N ALA A 229 19.74 4.11 -10.89
CA ALA A 229 18.70 3.70 -11.84
C ALA A 229 18.97 4.15 -13.28
N ALA A 230 19.84 5.14 -13.48
CA ALA A 230 20.19 5.69 -14.79
C ALA A 230 21.28 4.91 -15.54
N ASN A 231 21.95 3.96 -14.87
CA ASN A 231 23.02 3.12 -15.43
C ASN A 231 22.48 1.77 -15.90
#